data_AF-A0A942ZDP4-F1
#
_entry.id   AF-A0A942ZDP4-F1
#
_cell.length_a   1.000
_cell.length_b   1.000
_cell.length_c   1.000
_cell.angle_alpha   90.00
_cell.angle_beta   90.00
_cell.angle_gamma   90.00
#
_symmetry.space_group_name_H-M   'P 1'
#
loop_
_entity.id
_entity.type
_entity.pdbx_description
1 polymer ?
#
loop_
_entity_poly.entity_id
_entity_poly.type
_entity_poly.pdbx_seq_one_letter_code
_entity_poly.pdbx_strand_id
1 'polypeptide(L)'
;MILNGDETQGLILQSFFNTYDDNAKNKVLEFADGSQVMMNKRGYELVMTKAGSLTATNYDDIIHVTEESTRVWGKGGNDIIYGGAGDDDLRGEGGNDELYGGAGDDNLYGGNGDDILFGGAGNDDMNGEDGRDIYFV
;
A
#
# COMPACT_ATOMS: atom_id res chain seq x y z
N MET A 1 0.61 -23.65 4.76
CA MET A 1 0.82 -24.91 4.05
C MET A 1 2.17 -25.46 4.51
N ILE A 2 2.18 -26.51 5.32
CA ILE A 2 3.42 -27.24 5.63
C ILE A 2 3.44 -28.41 4.66
N LEU A 3 4.24 -28.31 3.61
CA LEU A 3 4.52 -29.43 2.73
C LEU A 3 5.64 -30.24 3.38
N ASN A 4 5.39 -31.53 3.64
CA ASN A 4 6.38 -32.48 4.17
C ASN A 4 7.03 -32.11 5.52
N GLY A 5 6.35 -31.35 6.40
CA GLY A 5 6.87 -31.05 7.74
C GLY A 5 7.91 -29.93 7.79
N ASP A 6 8.12 -29.22 6.68
CA ASP A 6 9.11 -28.14 6.58
C ASP A 6 8.43 -26.78 6.72
N GLU A 7 8.69 -26.12 7.85
CA GLU A 7 8.15 -24.80 8.19
C GLU A 7 8.76 -23.67 7.33
N THR A 8 9.83 -23.95 6.60
CA THR A 8 10.49 -22.99 5.71
C THR A 8 9.92 -22.99 4.29
N GLN A 9 8.98 -23.89 3.98
CA GLN A 9 8.38 -23.95 2.66
C GLN A 9 7.34 -22.83 2.46
N GLY A 10 7.62 -21.98 1.47
CA GLY A 10 6.76 -20.87 1.07
C GLY A 10 6.27 -20.99 -0.38
N LEU A 11 5.25 -20.21 -0.71
CA LEU A 11 4.78 -20.00 -2.08
C LEU A 11 5.21 -18.61 -2.52
N ILE A 12 6.07 -18.51 -3.54
CA ILE A 12 6.39 -17.22 -4.16
C ILE A 12 5.39 -16.99 -5.29
N LEU A 13 4.51 -16.01 -5.14
CA LEU A 13 3.59 -15.56 -6.18
C LEU A 13 4.18 -14.35 -6.90
N GLN A 14 4.72 -14.55 -8.12
CA GLN A 14 5.26 -13.47 -8.94
C GLN A 14 4.21 -12.92 -9.90
N SER A 15 4.11 -11.60 -9.99
CA SER A 15 3.23 -10.90 -10.96
C SER A 15 1.75 -11.28 -10.90
N PHE A 16 1.32 -11.90 -9.80
CA PHE A 16 -0.05 -12.42 -9.66
C PHE A 16 -1.07 -11.28 -9.61
N PHE A 17 -0.69 -10.13 -9.07
CA PHE A 17 -1.54 -8.94 -8.94
C PHE A 17 -1.50 -7.97 -10.14
N ASN A 18 -0.67 -8.22 -11.16
CA ASN A 18 -0.48 -7.29 -12.28
C ASN A 18 -1.63 -7.37 -13.31
N THR A 19 -2.78 -6.79 -12.98
CA THR A 19 -3.92 -6.61 -13.89
C THR A 19 -4.62 -5.29 -13.59
N TYR A 20 -4.76 -4.41 -14.59
CA TYR A 20 -5.52 -3.15 -14.52
C TYR A 20 -7.03 -3.31 -14.28
N ASP A 21 -7.53 -4.55 -14.25
CA ASP A 21 -8.95 -4.87 -14.14
C ASP A 21 -9.17 -5.71 -12.87
N ASP A 22 -9.69 -5.05 -11.83
CA ASP A 22 -10.06 -5.67 -10.55
C ASP A 22 -11.16 -6.75 -10.70
N ASN A 23 -11.86 -6.77 -11.85
CA ASN A 23 -12.87 -7.77 -12.18
C ASN A 23 -12.29 -9.00 -12.91
N ALA A 24 -11.10 -8.88 -13.52
CA ALA A 24 -10.49 -9.97 -14.30
C ALA A 24 -9.41 -10.72 -13.52
N LYS A 25 -9.85 -11.54 -12.57
CA LYS A 25 -9.35 -12.89 -12.21
C LYS A 25 -9.74 -13.16 -10.77
N ASN A 26 -10.55 -14.20 -10.55
CA ASN A 26 -10.68 -14.83 -9.24
C ASN A 26 -9.30 -15.36 -8.85
N LYS A 27 -8.54 -14.57 -8.10
CA LYS A 27 -7.19 -14.89 -7.60
C LYS A 27 -7.34 -15.71 -6.32
N VAL A 28 -7.96 -16.87 -6.45
CA VAL A 28 -8.21 -17.78 -5.33
C VAL A 28 -6.98 -18.63 -5.09
N LEU A 29 -6.46 -18.59 -3.86
CA LEU A 29 -5.55 -19.61 -3.37
C LEU A 29 -6.39 -20.69 -2.69
N GLU A 30 -6.52 -21.85 -3.32
CA GLU A 30 -7.16 -23.03 -2.73
C GLU A 30 -6.10 -23.88 -2.02
N PHE A 31 -6.38 -24.23 -0.77
CA PHE A 31 -5.55 -25.10 0.04
C PHE A 31 -6.00 -26.56 -0.10
N ALA A 32 -5.13 -27.50 0.30
CA ALA A 32 -5.41 -28.93 0.16
C ALA A 32 -6.61 -29.43 0.98
N ASP A 33 -7.05 -28.67 1.98
CA ASP A 33 -8.26 -28.93 2.76
C ASP A 33 -9.55 -28.38 2.08
N GLY A 34 -9.41 -27.78 0.90
CA GLY A 34 -10.48 -27.14 0.14
C GLY A 34 -10.81 -25.72 0.61
N SER A 35 -10.15 -25.20 1.64
CA SER A 35 -10.30 -23.79 2.03
C SER A 35 -9.74 -22.87 0.95
N GLN A 36 -10.32 -21.68 0.82
CA GLN A 36 -9.99 -20.74 -0.25
C GLN A 36 -9.73 -19.35 0.32
N VAL A 37 -8.65 -18.71 -0.12
CA VAL A 37 -8.40 -17.29 0.12
C VAL A 37 -8.61 -16.53 -1.18
N MET A 38 -9.61 -15.66 -1.20
CA MET A 38 -9.84 -14.71 -2.29
C MET A 38 -8.84 -13.56 -2.17
N MET A 39 -7.82 -13.55 -3.02
CA MET A 39 -6.74 -12.57 -2.94
C MET A 39 -7.10 -11.20 -3.56
N ASN A 40 -8.34 -10.99 -4.01
CA ASN A 40 -8.79 -9.72 -4.61
C ASN A 40 -9.95 -9.07 -3.84
N LYS A 41 -10.16 -9.46 -2.58
CA LYS A 41 -11.29 -8.97 -1.75
C LYS A 41 -10.89 -8.59 -0.33
N ARG A 42 -9.66 -8.14 -0.15
CA ARG A 42 -9.08 -7.78 1.14
C ARG A 42 -7.89 -6.85 0.92
N GLY A 43 -7.58 -6.04 1.93
CA GLY A 43 -6.31 -5.35 1.99
C GLY A 43 -5.16 -6.25 2.44
N TYR A 44 -3.96 -5.72 2.29
CA TYR A 44 -2.68 -6.38 2.45
C TYR A 44 -1.72 -5.51 3.23
N GLU A 45 -0.87 -6.19 3.99
CA GLU A 45 0.36 -5.61 4.48
C GLU A 45 1.46 -5.88 3.43
N LEU A 46 1.95 -4.83 2.80
CA LEU A 46 2.91 -4.87 1.71
C LEU A 46 4.21 -4.21 2.13
N VAL A 47 5.34 -4.80 1.73
CA VAL A 47 6.68 -4.25 2.00
C VAL A 47 7.41 -4.06 0.67
N MET A 48 7.75 -2.81 0.35
CA MET A 48 8.60 -2.45 -0.78
C MET A 48 10.03 -2.24 -0.31
N THR A 49 10.94 -3.10 -0.77
CA THR A 49 12.36 -3.02 -0.41
C THR A 49 13.24 -2.41 -1.51
N LYS A 50 12.64 -1.81 -2.55
CA LYS A 50 13.32 -1.23 -3.72
C LYS A 50 12.48 -0.11 -4.32
N ALA A 51 13.14 0.88 -4.94
CA ALA A 51 12.47 1.92 -5.71
C ALA A 51 11.55 1.35 -6.78
N GLY A 52 10.48 2.10 -7.05
CA GLY A 52 9.54 1.77 -8.09
C GLY A 52 8.17 2.34 -7.81
N SER A 53 7.16 1.62 -8.29
CA SER A 53 5.77 2.00 -8.16
C SER A 53 4.97 0.85 -7.61
N LEU A 54 4.11 1.15 -6.64
CA LEU A 54 3.13 0.23 -6.10
C LEU A 54 1.75 0.83 -6.21
N THR A 55 0.82 0.03 -6.72
CA THR A 55 -0.61 0.30 -6.64
C THR A 55 -1.20 -0.77 -5.76
N ALA A 56 -1.83 -0.36 -4.67
CA ALA A 56 -2.47 -1.25 -3.72
C ALA A 56 -3.88 -1.66 -4.20
N THR A 57 -4.72 -2.13 -3.29
CA THR A 57 -6.06 -2.64 -3.58
C THR A 57 -7.12 -1.60 -3.22
N ASN A 58 -8.38 -1.79 -3.61
CA ASN A 58 -9.46 -0.90 -3.17
C ASN A 58 -9.96 -1.23 -1.74
N TYR A 59 -9.11 -1.77 -0.86
CA TYR A 59 -9.44 -2.12 0.51
C TYR A 59 -8.32 -1.66 1.45
N ASP A 60 -8.66 -1.38 2.70
CA ASP A 60 -7.72 -0.96 3.76
C ASP A 60 -6.38 -1.73 3.75
N ASP A 61 -5.36 -1.11 3.17
CA ASP A 61 -4.02 -1.63 2.98
C ASP A 61 -3.03 -1.02 3.99
N ILE A 62 -1.94 -1.74 4.28
CA ILE A 62 -0.80 -1.22 5.03
C ILE A 62 0.44 -1.37 4.16
N ILE A 63 1.11 -0.27 3.86
CA ILE A 63 2.23 -0.23 2.92
C ILE A 63 3.46 0.30 3.64
N HIS A 64 4.50 -0.53 3.68
CA HIS A 64 5.82 -0.15 4.18
C HIS A 64 6.80 -0.05 3.03
N VAL A 65 7.18 1.17 2.68
CA VAL A 65 8.34 1.44 1.83
C VAL A 65 9.56 1.60 2.73
N THR A 66 10.64 0.89 2.42
CA THR A 66 11.79 0.87 3.31
C THR A 66 12.82 1.93 2.94
N GLU A 67 13.18 2.04 1.66
CA GLU A 67 14.28 2.89 1.19
C GLU A 67 14.12 3.21 -0.31
N GLU A 68 14.69 4.34 -0.72
CA GLU A 68 14.67 4.94 -2.07
C GLU A 68 13.35 5.65 -2.42
N SER A 69 13.44 6.66 -3.27
CA SER A 69 12.27 7.36 -3.83
C SER A 69 11.32 6.42 -4.56
N THR A 70 10.06 6.42 -4.13
CA THR A 70 8.99 5.58 -4.67
C THR A 70 7.75 6.37 -5.07
N ARG A 71 6.83 5.68 -5.75
CA ARG A 71 5.46 6.15 -5.96
C ARG A 71 4.47 5.12 -5.45
N VAL A 72 3.55 5.53 -4.60
CA VAL A 72 2.55 4.64 -4.02
C VAL A 72 1.15 5.21 -4.25
N TRP A 73 0.25 4.36 -4.70
CA TRP A 73 -1.19 4.63 -4.78
C TRP A 73 -1.95 3.64 -3.87
N GLY A 74 -2.61 4.17 -2.84
CA GLY A 74 -3.44 3.43 -1.88
C GLY A 74 -4.73 2.89 -2.52
N LYS A 75 -5.32 3.66 -3.45
CA LYS A 75 -6.55 3.37 -4.19
C LYS A 75 -7.82 3.66 -3.41
N GLY A 76 -8.25 2.71 -2.61
CA GLY A 76 -9.56 2.74 -2.01
C GLY A 76 -9.49 2.06 -0.66
N GLY A 77 -10.31 2.49 0.29
CA GLY A 77 -10.18 2.00 1.66
C GLY A 77 -9.44 3.00 2.52
N ASN A 78 -9.32 2.69 3.81
CA ASN A 78 -8.60 3.53 4.75
C ASN A 78 -7.19 2.96 4.89
N ASP A 79 -6.25 3.52 4.13
CA ASP A 79 -4.92 2.98 3.96
C ASP A 79 -3.92 3.60 4.94
N ILE A 80 -2.86 2.86 5.25
CA ILE A 80 -1.71 3.37 6.00
C ILE A 80 -0.47 3.21 5.12
N ILE A 81 0.18 4.32 4.77
CA ILE A 81 1.34 4.33 3.86
C ILE A 81 2.54 4.96 4.55
N TYR A 82 3.63 4.21 4.66
CA TYR A 82 4.92 4.68 5.15
C TYR A 82 5.92 4.74 3.99
N GLY A 83 6.38 5.95 3.62
CA GLY A 83 7.36 6.21 2.54
C GLY A 83 8.80 5.86 2.93
N GLY A 84 9.17 6.12 4.18
CA GLY A 84 10.46 5.70 4.71
C GLY A 84 11.55 6.70 4.38
N ALA A 85 12.47 6.38 3.46
CA ALA A 85 13.59 7.24 3.12
C ALA A 85 13.71 7.46 1.62
N GLY A 86 14.07 8.67 1.20
CA GLY A 86 14.07 9.12 -0.19
C GLY A 86 12.91 10.07 -0.46
N ASP A 87 12.93 10.73 -1.62
CA ASP A 87 11.86 11.65 -2.02
C ASP A 87 10.68 10.84 -2.59
N ASP A 88 9.60 10.69 -1.84
CA ASP A 88 8.46 9.83 -2.18
C ASP A 88 7.26 10.60 -2.79
N ASP A 89 6.41 9.91 -3.55
CA ASP A 89 5.10 10.39 -4.04
C ASP A 89 4.03 9.42 -3.54
N LEU A 90 3.40 9.79 -2.42
CA LEU A 90 2.40 8.97 -1.71
C LEU A 90 1.00 9.52 -1.98
N ARG A 91 0.08 8.65 -2.41
CA ARG A 91 -1.30 9.02 -2.74
C ARG A 91 -2.27 8.06 -2.07
N GLY A 92 -3.12 8.54 -1.16
CA GLY A 92 -4.17 7.74 -0.53
C GLY A 92 -5.31 7.40 -1.50
N GLU A 93 -5.71 8.38 -2.30
CA GLU A 93 -6.80 8.35 -3.29
C GLU A 93 -8.22 8.36 -2.68
N GLY A 94 -8.68 7.30 -2.01
CA GLY A 94 -10.09 7.23 -1.61
C GLY A 94 -10.36 6.50 -0.31
N GLY A 95 -10.81 7.22 0.70
CA GLY A 95 -11.02 6.73 2.06
C GLY A 95 -10.29 7.65 3.03
N ASN A 96 -10.30 7.33 4.32
CA ASN A 96 -9.60 8.14 5.31
C ASN A 96 -8.21 7.56 5.53
N ASP A 97 -7.20 8.18 4.92
CA ASP A 97 -5.87 7.61 4.81
C ASP A 97 -4.88 8.23 5.83
N GLU A 98 -3.88 7.44 6.22
CA GLU A 98 -2.72 7.90 6.99
C GLU A 98 -1.45 7.81 6.14
N LEU A 99 -0.87 8.95 5.78
CA LEU A 99 0.33 9.05 4.95
C LEU A 99 1.52 9.56 5.77
N TYR A 100 2.62 8.82 5.77
CA TYR A 100 3.86 9.15 6.45
C TYR A 100 4.99 9.23 5.42
N GLY A 101 5.46 10.44 5.07
CA GLY A 101 6.54 10.67 4.11
C GLY A 101 7.85 10.05 4.59
N GLY A 102 8.35 10.55 5.72
CA GLY A 102 9.52 9.97 6.37
C GLY A 102 10.71 10.88 6.26
N ALA A 103 11.76 10.50 5.54
CA ALA A 103 12.96 11.32 5.35
C ALA A 103 13.22 11.54 3.86
N GLY A 104 13.30 12.79 3.42
CA GLY A 104 13.34 13.14 2.00
C GLY A 104 12.46 14.36 1.75
N ASP A 105 12.50 14.90 0.53
CA ASP A 105 11.55 15.93 0.14
C ASP A 105 10.33 15.23 -0.49
N ASP A 106 9.29 14.99 0.33
CA ASP A 106 8.18 14.11 -0.04
C ASP A 106 6.97 14.85 -0.64
N ASN A 107 6.18 14.16 -1.47
CA ASN A 107 4.88 14.62 -1.96
C ASN A 107 3.77 13.71 -1.42
N LEU A 108 2.88 14.26 -0.60
CA LEU A 108 1.77 13.51 0.01
C LEU A 108 0.44 14.07 -0.48
N TYR A 109 -0.39 13.22 -1.08
CA TYR A 109 -1.75 13.54 -1.50
C TYR A 109 -2.77 12.64 -0.80
N GLY A 110 -3.65 13.22 0.03
CA GLY A 110 -4.68 12.49 0.77
C GLY A 110 -5.69 11.85 -0.17
N GLY A 111 -6.52 12.68 -0.80
CA GLY A 111 -7.49 12.22 -1.79
C GLY A 111 -8.90 12.57 -1.35
N ASN A 112 -9.83 11.62 -1.44
CA ASN A 112 -11.18 11.82 -0.91
C ASN A 112 -11.27 11.20 0.49
N GLY A 113 -11.57 11.99 1.52
CA GLY A 113 -11.71 11.48 2.88
C GLY A 113 -11.19 12.47 3.90
N ASP A 114 -11.37 12.17 5.18
CA ASP A 114 -10.73 12.93 6.25
C ASP A 114 -9.33 12.30 6.49
N ASP A 115 -8.28 12.88 5.90
CA ASP A 115 -6.94 12.27 5.86
C ASP A 115 -5.98 12.80 6.93
N ILE A 116 -4.92 12.04 7.21
CA ILE A 116 -3.82 12.44 8.08
C ILE A 116 -2.48 12.35 7.33
N LEU A 117 -1.80 13.47 7.18
CA LEU A 117 -0.53 13.58 6.46
C LEU A 117 0.60 13.99 7.42
N PHE A 118 1.67 13.19 7.44
CA PHE A 118 2.90 13.46 8.17
C PHE A 118 4.06 13.58 7.18
N GLY A 119 4.58 14.79 6.97
CA GLY A 119 5.69 15.00 6.04
C GLY A 119 6.96 14.32 6.53
N GLY A 120 7.37 14.65 7.76
CA GLY A 120 8.56 14.08 8.37
C GLY A 120 9.75 15.03 8.25
N ALA A 121 10.89 14.52 7.79
CA ALA A 121 12.13 15.25 7.70
C ALA A 121 12.46 15.60 6.26
N GLY A 122 12.34 16.88 5.91
CA GLY A 122 12.69 17.41 4.59
C GLY A 122 11.82 18.61 4.26
N ASN A 123 11.75 18.96 2.98
CA ASN A 123 10.82 19.95 2.48
C ASN A 123 9.66 19.25 1.77
N ASP A 124 8.63 18.95 2.55
CA ASP A 124 7.49 18.16 2.07
C ASP A 124 6.39 19.03 1.48
N ASP A 125 5.83 18.59 0.36
CA ASP A 125 4.62 19.13 -0.25
C ASP A 125 3.43 18.23 0.11
N MET A 126 2.53 18.74 0.96
CA MET A 126 1.36 18.00 1.44
C MET A 126 0.05 18.63 0.97
N ASN A 127 -0.86 17.82 0.42
CA ASN A 127 -2.20 18.23 0.00
C ASN A 127 -3.23 17.12 0.29
N GLY A 128 -4.08 17.31 1.29
CA GLY A 128 -5.14 16.39 1.67
C GLY A 128 -6.30 16.31 0.67
N GLU A 129 -6.44 17.27 -0.25
CA GLU A 129 -7.51 17.30 -1.26
C GLU A 129 -8.94 17.43 -0.66
N ASP A 130 -9.82 16.46 -0.90
CA ASP A 130 -11.26 16.55 -0.59
C ASP A 130 -11.57 15.97 0.80
N GLY A 131 -11.80 16.84 1.79
CA GLY A 131 -12.28 16.42 3.11
C GLY A 131 -11.80 17.33 4.22
N ARG A 132 -11.69 16.79 5.45
CA ARG A 132 -11.14 17.52 6.60
C ARG A 132 -9.84 16.87 7.05
N ASP A 133 -8.75 17.42 6.56
CA ASP A 133 -7.44 16.80 6.74
C ASP A 133 -6.66 17.40 7.89
N ILE A 134 -5.73 16.61 8.40
CA ILE A 134 -4.78 16.98 9.44
C ILE A 134 -3.36 16.86 8.88
N TYR A 135 -2.56 17.90 9.07
CA TYR A 135 -1.17 17.96 8.61
C TYR A 135 -0.22 18.07 9.80
N PHE A 136 0.80 17.23 9.79
CA PHE A 136 1.92 17.27 10.71
C PHE A 136 3.17 17.67 9.92
N VAL A 137 3.62 18.90 10.19
CA VAL A 137 4.79 19.56 9.60
C VAL A 137 5.96 19.59 10.57
#